data_AF-A0A920GXN0-F1
#
_entry.id   AF-A0A920GXN0-F1
#
_cell.length_a   1.000
_cell.length_b   1.000
_cell.length_c   1.000
_cell.angle_alpha   90.00
_cell.angle_beta   90.00
_cell.angle_gamma   90.00
#
_symmetry.space_group_name_H-M   'P 1'
#
loop_
_entity.id
_entity.type
_entity.pdbx_description
1 polymer ?
#
loop_
_entity_poly.entity_id
_entity_poly.type
_entity_poly.pdbx_seq_one_letter_code
_entity_poly.pdbx_strand_id
1 'polypeptide(L)'
;MQLREPLDFYAVTDHGFLLGSVEGWADPNNGRPGTEPFHNLNAPENLTQESVAARSQLFQTYVRNIAAYSNIWTRTVAYLTGDTARGSTIYDVDIHRTAWKDVIKSAQRHNDPGNFTTFVAYEFTASTTRSSNTQDASRVKCLLTGNGCGFDGTPPFENANLHRNVIYKGNKFTVEPFTRLKSVNPEDLWSWMDDLRSRGVDTIAIPHNSNGSNGQMFEMENWEGLPISTKYAEFRMRNEPIVEMTQVKGTSETHPILSPNDEWADFEIMWQRVGNSSYSRPFGSYVRQAYLDGLGMEEEERKPLQIWNGRS
;
A
#
# COMPACT_ATOMS: atom_id res chain seq x y z
N MET A 1 13.35 -16.01 18.23
CA MET A 1 13.25 -14.82 19.10
C MET A 1 11.92 -14.94 19.83
N GLN A 2 11.93 -14.99 21.16
CA GLN A 2 10.70 -15.05 21.96
C GLN A 2 10.59 -13.72 22.71
N LEU A 3 9.46 -13.03 22.59
CA LEU A 3 9.24 -11.76 23.28
C LEU A 3 9.18 -12.01 24.79
N ARG A 4 9.76 -11.11 25.59
CA ARG A 4 9.72 -11.19 27.07
C ARG A 4 8.32 -10.89 27.61
N GLU A 5 7.58 -10.04 26.92
CA GLU A 5 6.21 -9.68 27.23
C GLU A 5 5.32 -10.11 26.04
N PRO A 6 4.12 -10.66 26.30
CA PRO A 6 3.18 -10.97 25.23
C PRO A 6 2.68 -9.68 24.57
N LEU A 7 2.39 -9.76 23.28
CA LEU A 7 1.72 -8.67 22.57
C LEU A 7 0.27 -8.57 23.06
N ASP A 8 -0.26 -7.36 23.23
CA ASP A 8 -1.68 -7.15 23.51
C ASP A 8 -2.56 -7.42 22.28
N PHE A 9 -2.01 -7.12 21.11
CA PHE A 9 -2.65 -7.34 19.83
C PHE A 9 -1.68 -7.61 18.69
N TYR A 10 -2.19 -8.20 17.61
CA TYR A 10 -1.40 -8.47 16.41
C TYR A 10 -2.24 -8.48 15.14
N ALA A 11 -1.63 -8.08 14.04
CA ALA A 11 -2.18 -8.23 12.70
C ALA A 11 -1.07 -8.72 11.77
N VAL A 12 -1.39 -9.67 10.89
CA VAL A 12 -0.49 -10.09 9.81
C VAL A 12 -1.04 -9.49 8.53
N THR A 13 -0.24 -8.66 7.87
CA THR A 13 -0.59 -8.03 6.59
C THR A 13 0.32 -8.55 5.50
N ASP A 14 -0.26 -8.73 4.32
CA ASP A 14 0.48 -8.99 3.08
C ASP A 14 -0.10 -8.09 1.99
N HIS A 15 0.66 -7.91 0.90
CA HIS A 15 0.34 -7.07 -0.23
C HIS A 15 -0.96 -7.56 -0.85
N GLY A 16 -2.04 -6.77 -0.69
CA GLY A 16 -3.38 -7.17 -1.10
C GLY A 16 -3.45 -7.58 -2.57
N PHE A 17 -2.63 -7.00 -3.45
CA PHE A 17 -2.62 -7.35 -4.88
C PHE A 17 -1.89 -8.66 -5.23
N LEU A 18 -1.05 -9.18 -4.33
CA LEU A 18 -0.32 -10.45 -4.49
C LEU A 18 -0.80 -11.54 -3.55
N LEU A 19 -1.81 -11.26 -2.73
CA LEU A 19 -2.24 -12.12 -1.65
C LEU A 19 -2.53 -13.54 -2.16
N GLY A 20 -1.75 -14.51 -1.72
CA GLY A 20 -1.81 -15.92 -2.15
C GLY A 20 -1.23 -16.22 -3.53
N SER A 21 -1.00 -15.22 -4.37
CA SER A 21 -0.59 -15.41 -5.76
C SER A 21 0.79 -16.06 -5.88
N VAL A 22 1.79 -15.57 -5.14
CA VAL A 22 3.17 -16.13 -5.21
C VAL A 22 3.23 -17.56 -4.68
N GLU A 23 2.45 -17.86 -3.64
CA GLU A 23 2.32 -19.22 -3.11
C GLU A 23 1.66 -20.14 -4.14
N GLY A 24 0.56 -19.71 -4.74
CA GLY A 24 -0.12 -20.44 -5.80
C GLY A 24 0.77 -20.69 -7.03
N TRP A 25 1.56 -19.69 -7.43
CA TRP A 25 2.52 -19.85 -8.52
C TRP A 25 3.69 -20.76 -8.17
N ALA A 26 4.01 -20.92 -6.88
CA ALA A 26 5.09 -21.81 -6.47
C ALA A 26 4.72 -23.30 -6.57
N ASP A 27 3.42 -23.63 -6.60
CA ASP A 27 2.96 -25.01 -6.79
C ASP A 27 3.20 -25.47 -8.24
N PRO A 28 4.07 -26.48 -8.47
CA PRO A 28 4.33 -26.99 -9.82
C PRO A 28 3.09 -27.60 -10.50
N ASN A 29 2.02 -27.87 -9.75
CA ASN A 29 0.78 -28.46 -10.24
C ASN A 29 -0.37 -27.46 -10.41
N ASN A 30 -0.13 -26.15 -10.25
CA ASN A 30 -1.18 -25.13 -10.38
C ASN A 30 -1.82 -25.07 -11.78
N GLY A 31 -1.12 -25.62 -12.81
CA GLY A 31 -1.59 -25.73 -14.18
C GLY A 31 -1.82 -24.40 -14.92
N ARG A 32 -1.36 -23.27 -14.37
CA ARG A 32 -1.59 -21.93 -14.93
C ARG A 32 -0.43 -21.50 -15.82
N PRO A 33 -0.64 -21.31 -17.13
CA PRO A 33 0.44 -20.92 -18.03
C PRO A 33 1.06 -19.57 -17.65
N GLY A 34 2.38 -19.50 -17.65
CA GLY A 34 3.16 -18.31 -17.30
C GLY A 34 3.63 -18.26 -15.85
N THR A 35 3.23 -19.21 -15.00
CA THR A 35 3.69 -19.31 -13.61
C THR A 35 4.86 -20.27 -13.44
N GLU A 36 5.26 -20.98 -14.50
CA GLU A 36 6.33 -21.99 -14.48
C GLU A 36 7.65 -21.47 -13.87
N PRO A 37 8.07 -20.21 -14.11
CA PRO A 37 9.28 -19.67 -13.48
C PRO A 37 9.24 -19.62 -11.95
N PHE A 38 8.05 -19.63 -11.34
CA PHE A 38 7.87 -19.63 -9.88
C PHE A 38 7.82 -21.02 -9.28
N HIS A 39 7.67 -22.08 -10.08
CA HIS A 39 7.52 -23.44 -9.57
C HIS A 39 8.69 -23.81 -8.65
N ASN A 40 8.38 -24.44 -7.51
CA ASN A 40 9.35 -24.86 -6.50
C ASN A 40 10.13 -23.69 -5.86
N LEU A 41 9.58 -22.46 -5.86
CA LEU A 41 10.23 -21.29 -5.24
C LEU A 41 10.66 -21.53 -3.78
N ASN A 42 9.91 -22.35 -3.06
CA ASN A 42 10.12 -22.68 -1.65
C ASN A 42 10.77 -24.05 -1.42
N ALA A 43 11.25 -24.72 -2.47
CA ALA A 43 11.98 -25.98 -2.30
C ALA A 43 13.31 -25.75 -1.55
N PRO A 44 13.80 -26.70 -0.72
CA PRO A 44 14.99 -26.50 0.11
C PRO A 44 16.23 -26.02 -0.66
N GLU A 45 16.41 -26.49 -1.90
CA GLU A 45 17.47 -26.06 -2.82
C GLU A 45 17.38 -24.59 -3.24
N ASN A 46 16.21 -23.97 -3.13
CA ASN A 46 15.93 -22.56 -3.44
C ASN A 46 15.83 -21.69 -2.16
N LEU A 47 16.18 -22.22 -0.98
CA LEU A 47 16.22 -21.48 0.29
C LEU A 47 17.67 -21.20 0.74
N THR A 48 18.55 -20.89 -0.20
CA THR A 48 19.98 -20.61 0.06
C THR A 48 20.31 -19.13 -0.17
N GLN A 49 21.46 -18.68 0.33
CA GLN A 49 21.91 -17.29 0.13
C GLN A 49 22.14 -16.97 -1.35
N GLU A 50 22.60 -17.93 -2.14
CA GLU A 50 22.83 -17.81 -3.59
C GLU A 50 21.51 -17.63 -4.36
N SER A 51 20.43 -18.25 -3.89
CA SER A 51 19.11 -18.17 -4.52
C SER A 51 18.43 -16.80 -4.33
N VAL A 52 18.84 -16.00 -3.33
CA VAL A 52 18.17 -14.74 -2.96
C VAL A 52 18.10 -13.77 -4.13
N ALA A 53 19.20 -13.61 -4.88
CA ALA A 53 19.23 -12.69 -6.02
C ALA A 53 18.28 -13.12 -7.14
N ALA A 54 18.28 -14.42 -7.49
CA ALA A 54 17.40 -14.97 -8.51
C ALA A 54 15.91 -14.85 -8.13
N ARG A 55 15.58 -15.16 -6.86
CA ARG A 55 14.22 -15.05 -6.32
C ARG A 55 13.73 -13.60 -6.27
N SER A 56 14.60 -12.67 -5.86
CA SER A 56 14.32 -11.24 -5.88
C SER A 56 14.07 -10.74 -7.31
N GLN A 57 14.90 -11.15 -8.26
CA GLN A 57 14.72 -10.77 -9.67
C GLN A 57 13.41 -11.30 -10.24
N LEU A 58 13.08 -12.57 -10.00
CA LEU A 58 11.84 -13.20 -10.44
C LEU A 58 10.60 -12.46 -9.88
N PHE A 59 10.61 -12.15 -8.59
CA PHE A 59 9.56 -11.38 -7.94
C PHE A 59 9.42 -9.97 -8.55
N GLN A 60 10.53 -9.25 -8.72
CA GLN A 60 10.54 -7.92 -9.33
C GLN A 60 10.01 -7.94 -10.77
N THR A 61 10.36 -8.97 -11.56
CA THR A 61 9.88 -9.14 -12.94
C THR A 61 8.35 -9.20 -12.98
N TYR A 62 7.72 -9.93 -12.06
CA TYR A 62 6.25 -9.98 -12.03
C TYR A 62 5.62 -8.67 -11.54
N VAL A 63 6.04 -8.17 -10.38
CA VAL A 63 5.43 -6.99 -9.75
C VAL A 63 5.50 -5.76 -10.65
N ARG A 64 6.59 -5.60 -11.40
CA ARG A 64 6.81 -4.48 -12.31
C ARG A 64 6.19 -4.68 -13.70
N ASN A 65 6.00 -5.93 -14.16
CA ASN A 65 5.51 -6.22 -15.52
C ASN A 65 4.16 -6.96 -15.54
N ILE A 66 3.29 -6.75 -14.55
CA ILE A 66 1.98 -7.41 -14.50
C ILE A 66 1.16 -7.22 -15.78
N ALA A 67 1.32 -6.08 -16.46
CA ALA A 67 0.68 -5.75 -17.73
C ALA A 67 1.18 -6.61 -18.91
N ALA A 68 2.40 -7.16 -18.85
CA ALA A 68 2.93 -8.06 -19.88
C ALA A 68 2.19 -9.40 -19.88
N TYR A 69 1.66 -9.81 -18.74
CA TYR A 69 0.82 -11.00 -18.60
C TYR A 69 -0.63 -10.66 -18.94
N SER A 70 -0.93 -10.17 -20.14
CA SER A 70 -2.29 -9.82 -20.53
C SER A 70 -2.59 -10.27 -21.97
N ASN A 71 -3.87 -10.53 -22.26
CA ASN A 71 -4.36 -10.77 -23.61
C ASN A 71 -5.58 -9.89 -23.91
N ILE A 72 -6.08 -9.93 -25.14
CA ILE A 72 -7.22 -9.08 -25.53
C ILE A 72 -8.45 -9.27 -24.64
N TRP A 73 -8.66 -10.49 -24.15
CA TRP A 73 -9.82 -10.81 -23.32
C TRP A 73 -9.67 -10.31 -21.90
N THR A 74 -8.53 -10.55 -21.25
CA THR A 74 -8.26 -10.02 -19.91
C THR A 74 -8.28 -8.49 -19.89
N ARG A 75 -7.75 -7.84 -20.94
CA ARG A 75 -7.82 -6.38 -21.10
C ARG A 75 -9.24 -5.86 -21.26
N THR A 76 -10.07 -6.57 -22.02
CA THR A 76 -11.50 -6.21 -22.19
C THR A 76 -12.25 -6.33 -20.87
N VAL A 77 -12.03 -7.41 -20.11
CA VAL A 77 -12.64 -7.59 -18.79
C VAL A 77 -12.17 -6.50 -17.82
N ALA A 78 -10.88 -6.20 -17.77
CA ALA A 78 -10.35 -5.12 -16.93
C ALA A 78 -10.97 -3.76 -17.30
N TYR A 79 -11.12 -3.46 -18.59
CA TYR A 79 -11.75 -2.23 -19.06
C TYR A 79 -13.22 -2.14 -18.65
N LEU A 80 -13.99 -3.21 -18.82
CA LEU A 80 -15.42 -3.24 -18.51
C LEU A 80 -15.70 -3.23 -17.00
N THR A 81 -14.81 -3.83 -16.20
CA THR A 81 -15.01 -3.98 -14.75
C THR A 81 -14.29 -2.92 -13.92
N GLY A 82 -13.37 -2.15 -14.52
CA GLY A 82 -12.45 -1.26 -13.80
C GLY A 82 -11.44 -1.99 -12.91
N ASP A 83 -11.36 -3.33 -13.00
CA ASP A 83 -10.54 -4.16 -12.14
C ASP A 83 -9.34 -4.71 -12.93
N THR A 84 -8.19 -4.04 -12.80
CA THR A 84 -6.97 -4.43 -13.53
C THR A 84 -6.41 -5.76 -13.08
N ALA A 85 -6.85 -6.32 -11.95
CA ALA A 85 -6.47 -7.66 -11.51
C ALA A 85 -6.90 -8.71 -12.53
N ARG A 86 -8.12 -8.55 -13.06
CA ARG A 86 -8.67 -9.39 -14.13
C ARG A 86 -8.01 -9.13 -15.49
N GLY A 87 -7.16 -8.11 -15.57
CA GLY A 87 -6.31 -7.78 -16.71
C GLY A 87 -5.11 -8.72 -16.87
N SER A 88 -4.74 -9.45 -15.81
CA SER A 88 -3.60 -10.37 -15.83
C SER A 88 -4.01 -11.82 -16.11
N THR A 89 -3.28 -12.51 -17.01
CA THR A 89 -3.45 -13.93 -17.31
C THR A 89 -2.94 -14.84 -16.19
N ILE A 90 -2.07 -14.34 -15.32
CA ILE A 90 -1.53 -15.14 -14.21
C ILE A 90 -2.11 -14.78 -12.85
N TYR A 91 -2.95 -13.72 -12.78
CA TYR A 91 -3.74 -13.45 -11.59
C TYR A 91 -4.90 -14.45 -11.46
N ASP A 92 -4.97 -15.10 -10.30
CA ASP A 92 -6.01 -16.06 -9.98
C ASP A 92 -6.89 -15.52 -8.84
N VAL A 93 -8.13 -15.18 -9.19
CA VAL A 93 -9.10 -14.61 -8.26
C VAL A 93 -9.47 -15.61 -7.17
N ASP A 94 -9.52 -16.91 -7.47
CA ASP A 94 -9.93 -17.93 -6.51
C ASP A 94 -8.81 -18.23 -5.53
N ILE A 95 -7.55 -18.25 -5.98
CA ILE A 95 -6.37 -18.31 -5.08
C ILE A 95 -6.37 -17.09 -4.16
N HIS A 96 -6.55 -15.89 -4.71
CA HIS A 96 -6.58 -14.65 -3.92
C HIS A 96 -7.67 -14.66 -2.84
N ARG A 97 -8.90 -15.07 -3.20
CA ARG A 97 -10.01 -15.20 -2.26
C ARG A 97 -9.79 -16.28 -1.22
N THR A 98 -9.17 -17.40 -1.61
CA THR A 98 -8.82 -18.48 -0.68
C THR A 98 -7.81 -17.99 0.34
N ALA A 99 -6.74 -17.33 -0.10
CA ALA A 99 -5.74 -16.75 0.78
C ALA A 99 -6.34 -15.69 1.72
N TRP A 100 -7.22 -14.81 1.21
CA TRP A 100 -7.92 -13.85 2.06
C TRP A 100 -8.80 -14.51 3.12
N LYS A 101 -9.55 -15.56 2.74
CA LYS A 101 -10.36 -16.34 3.66
C LYS A 101 -9.49 -17.00 4.74
N ASP A 102 -8.29 -17.44 4.39
CA ASP A 102 -7.38 -18.07 5.34
C ASP A 102 -6.73 -17.05 6.28
N VAL A 103 -6.42 -15.83 5.82
CA VAL A 103 -6.05 -14.69 6.70
C VAL A 103 -7.17 -14.42 7.72
N ILE A 104 -8.43 -14.31 7.26
CA ILE A 104 -9.58 -14.09 8.13
C ILE A 104 -9.71 -15.21 9.18
N LYS A 105 -9.68 -16.47 8.74
CA LYS A 105 -9.75 -17.62 9.66
C LYS A 105 -8.59 -17.64 10.63
N SER A 106 -7.38 -17.28 10.18
CA SER A 106 -6.19 -17.28 11.03
C SER A 106 -6.32 -16.27 12.16
N ALA A 107 -6.74 -15.03 11.85
CA ALA A 107 -7.08 -14.04 12.87
C ALA A 107 -8.19 -14.58 13.79
N GLN A 108 -9.31 -15.04 13.25
CA GLN A 108 -10.42 -15.58 14.05
C GLN A 108 -10.01 -16.68 15.03
N ARG A 109 -9.16 -17.63 14.61
CA ARG A 109 -8.70 -18.74 15.45
C ARG A 109 -7.87 -18.30 16.65
N HIS A 110 -7.20 -17.15 16.56
CA HIS A 110 -6.28 -16.65 17.58
C HIS A 110 -6.81 -15.39 18.29
N ASN A 111 -8.04 -14.96 17.99
CA ASN A 111 -8.64 -13.79 18.62
C ASN A 111 -9.28 -14.17 19.96
N ASP A 112 -8.64 -13.79 21.07
CA ASP A 112 -9.14 -13.95 22.44
C ASP A 112 -9.17 -12.59 23.17
N PRO A 113 -10.18 -11.72 22.88
CA PRO A 113 -10.24 -10.37 23.42
C PRO A 113 -10.16 -10.33 24.95
N GLY A 114 -9.28 -9.49 25.47
CA GLY A 114 -8.97 -9.41 26.91
C GLY A 114 -7.67 -10.12 27.30
N ASN A 115 -7.22 -11.12 26.53
CA ASN A 115 -5.91 -11.75 26.66
C ASN A 115 -5.00 -11.47 25.46
N PHE A 116 -5.53 -11.57 24.24
CA PHE A 116 -4.81 -11.31 23.00
C PHE A 116 -5.80 -11.02 21.86
N THR A 117 -5.70 -9.83 21.25
CA THR A 117 -6.59 -9.45 20.15
C THR A 117 -5.89 -9.59 18.80
N THR A 118 -6.49 -10.30 17.85
CA THR A 118 -5.99 -10.29 16.47
C THR A 118 -6.91 -9.51 15.57
N PHE A 119 -6.34 -8.78 14.62
CA PHE A 119 -7.12 -8.09 13.61
C PHE A 119 -7.02 -8.77 12.25
N VAL A 120 -8.14 -8.77 11.54
CA VAL A 120 -8.16 -9.02 10.10
C VAL A 120 -7.60 -7.79 9.42
N ALA A 121 -6.52 -7.95 8.65
CA ALA A 121 -5.87 -6.84 7.97
C ALA A 121 -5.17 -7.29 6.68
N TYR A 122 -4.91 -6.33 5.79
CA TYR A 122 -4.07 -6.51 4.60
C TYR A 122 -3.31 -5.22 4.29
N GLU A 123 -2.30 -5.30 3.43
CA GLU A 123 -1.58 -4.12 2.96
C GLU A 123 -2.18 -3.63 1.63
N PHE A 124 -2.68 -2.40 1.61
CA PHE A 124 -2.90 -1.67 0.38
C PHE A 124 -1.55 -1.10 -0.10
N THR A 125 -1.00 -1.74 -1.13
CA THR A 125 0.31 -1.40 -1.69
C THR A 125 0.15 -0.55 -2.95
N ALA A 126 0.12 0.78 -2.83
CA ALA A 126 0.19 1.64 -4.00
C ALA A 126 1.60 2.18 -4.22
N SER A 127 1.98 2.29 -5.49
CA SER A 127 3.08 3.13 -5.92
C SER A 127 2.66 3.85 -7.19
N THR A 128 2.97 5.14 -7.28
CA THR A 128 2.59 5.95 -8.43
C THR A 128 3.83 6.54 -9.10
N THR A 129 3.89 6.38 -10.42
CA THR A 129 4.84 7.02 -11.35
C THR A 129 4.23 8.26 -12.00
N ARG A 130 3.13 8.79 -11.48
CA ARG A 130 2.41 9.95 -12.04
C ARG A 130 3.21 11.26 -11.86
N SER A 131 4.45 11.29 -12.30
CA SER A 131 5.29 12.46 -12.32
C SER A 131 5.38 12.99 -13.74
N SER A 132 4.63 14.06 -14.06
CA SER A 132 4.82 15.01 -15.19
C SER A 132 5.36 14.48 -16.54
N ASN A 133 5.28 13.19 -16.80
CA ASN A 133 5.83 12.54 -17.97
C ASN A 133 4.71 11.77 -18.65
N THR A 134 3.81 12.55 -19.23
CA THR A 134 2.79 12.09 -20.19
C THR A 134 3.39 11.83 -21.57
N GLN A 135 4.72 11.87 -21.71
CA GLN A 135 5.42 11.54 -22.95
C GLN A 135 5.13 10.06 -23.25
N ASP A 136 4.34 9.82 -24.30
CA ASP A 136 3.76 8.54 -24.75
C ASP A 136 2.42 8.07 -24.14
N ALA A 137 1.75 8.87 -23.31
CA ALA A 137 0.40 8.56 -22.85
C ALA A 137 -0.61 8.62 -24.01
N SER A 138 -1.31 7.52 -24.29
CA SER A 138 -2.30 7.44 -25.37
C SER A 138 -3.39 6.43 -25.03
N ARG A 139 -4.66 6.86 -25.09
CA ARG A 139 -5.83 6.00 -24.81
C ARG A 139 -5.88 4.82 -25.76
N VAL A 140 -5.49 5.06 -27.01
CA VAL A 140 -5.42 4.05 -28.07
C VAL A 140 -4.24 3.10 -27.83
N LYS A 141 -3.06 3.61 -27.46
CA LYS A 141 -1.89 2.78 -27.14
C LYS A 141 -2.14 1.93 -25.90
N CYS A 142 -2.78 2.49 -24.88
CA CYS A 142 -3.19 1.78 -23.67
C CYS A 142 -4.15 0.64 -24.01
N LEU A 143 -5.19 0.91 -24.79
CA LEU A 143 -6.17 -0.08 -25.21
C LEU A 143 -5.54 -1.22 -26.03
N LEU A 144 -4.69 -0.88 -27.02
CA LEU A 144 -4.16 -1.85 -27.98
C LEU A 144 -2.94 -2.61 -27.46
N THR A 145 -2.07 -1.96 -26.69
CA THR A 145 -0.75 -2.50 -26.32
C THR A 145 -0.56 -2.65 -24.81
N GLY A 146 -1.38 -1.99 -23.98
CA GLY A 146 -1.16 -1.88 -22.53
C GLY A 146 -0.14 -0.82 -22.12
N ASN A 147 0.45 -0.09 -23.09
CA ASN A 147 1.45 0.95 -22.85
C ASN A 147 0.82 2.35 -22.89
N GLY A 148 1.30 3.28 -22.05
CA GLY A 148 0.89 4.68 -22.09
C GLY A 148 -0.49 4.96 -21.47
N CYS A 149 -0.87 4.26 -20.41
CA CYS A 149 -2.16 4.42 -19.72
C CYS A 149 -2.23 5.61 -18.74
N GLY A 150 -1.24 6.51 -18.69
CA GLY A 150 -1.17 7.61 -17.73
C GLY A 150 -1.74 8.94 -18.24
N PHE A 151 -3.04 9.18 -18.07
CA PHE A 151 -3.70 10.44 -18.49
C PHE A 151 -3.72 11.52 -17.38
N ASP A 152 -3.29 12.75 -17.76
CA ASP A 152 -3.28 14.12 -17.15
C ASP A 152 -3.09 14.44 -15.64
N GLY A 153 -2.12 15.39 -15.40
CA GLY A 153 -1.94 16.49 -14.39
C GLY A 153 -1.51 16.20 -12.94
N THR A 154 -0.49 16.80 -12.26
CA THR A 154 0.73 17.66 -12.48
C THR A 154 1.78 17.36 -11.33
N PRO A 155 2.97 18.01 -11.19
CA PRO A 155 4.33 17.39 -11.10
C PRO A 155 4.85 16.90 -9.70
N PRO A 156 5.98 16.16 -9.59
CA PRO A 156 6.28 14.83 -10.10
C PRO A 156 5.96 13.67 -9.10
N PHE A 157 4.92 12.84 -9.29
CA PHE A 157 4.77 11.56 -8.58
C PHE A 157 5.74 10.46 -9.10
N GLU A 158 6.97 10.34 -8.59
CA GLU A 158 7.90 9.30 -9.06
C GLU A 158 8.00 8.07 -8.15
N ASN A 159 7.61 6.87 -8.64
CA ASN A 159 7.89 5.54 -8.07
C ASN A 159 7.95 5.51 -6.53
N ALA A 160 6.88 5.96 -5.88
CA ALA A 160 6.94 6.23 -4.45
C ALA A 160 5.99 5.39 -3.61
N ASN A 161 6.40 5.15 -2.36
CA ASN A 161 5.68 4.30 -1.41
C ASN A 161 4.42 4.97 -0.89
N LEU A 162 3.26 4.40 -1.24
CA LEU A 162 1.94 4.77 -0.70
C LEU A 162 1.29 3.55 -0.03
N HIS A 163 2.02 2.89 0.86
CA HIS A 163 1.54 1.67 1.52
C HIS A 163 0.71 2.00 2.77
N ARG A 164 -0.37 1.25 2.97
CA ARG A 164 -1.20 1.32 4.18
C ARG A 164 -1.57 -0.08 4.66
N ASN A 165 -1.53 -0.31 5.98
CA ASN A 165 -2.18 -1.47 6.57
C ASN A 165 -3.66 -1.15 6.81
N VAL A 166 -4.55 -1.81 6.08
CA VAL A 166 -6.00 -1.67 6.26
C VAL A 166 -6.45 -2.70 7.28
N ILE A 167 -6.98 -2.23 8.40
CA ILE A 167 -7.39 -3.03 9.55
C ILE A 167 -8.91 -2.96 9.71
N TYR A 168 -9.54 -4.12 9.83
CA TYR A 168 -10.99 -4.23 10.01
C TYR A 168 -11.37 -4.32 11.48
N LYS A 169 -12.47 -3.66 11.84
CA LYS A 169 -13.07 -3.76 13.17
C LYS A 169 -13.93 -5.03 13.26
N GLY A 170 -13.43 -6.00 14.01
CA GLY A 170 -14.11 -7.28 14.24
C GLY A 170 -13.57 -8.39 13.33
N ASN A 171 -14.38 -9.41 13.08
CA ASN A 171 -13.90 -10.64 12.46
C ASN A 171 -14.87 -11.29 11.45
N LYS A 172 -16.02 -10.68 11.12
CA LYS A 172 -17.01 -11.25 10.19
C LYS A 172 -17.10 -10.42 8.92
N PHE A 173 -16.34 -10.79 7.89
CA PHE A 173 -16.32 -10.07 6.62
C PHE A 173 -16.34 -11.04 5.44
N THR A 174 -17.06 -10.68 4.38
CA THR A 174 -17.09 -11.39 3.11
C THR A 174 -16.64 -10.52 1.95
N VAL A 175 -16.08 -9.34 2.24
CA VAL A 175 -15.67 -8.37 1.21
C VAL A 175 -14.24 -8.65 0.80
N GLU A 176 -14.01 -8.71 -0.51
CA GLU A 176 -12.68 -8.82 -1.12
C GLU A 176 -11.89 -7.52 -0.84
N PRO A 177 -10.60 -7.60 -0.48
CA PRO A 177 -9.77 -6.43 -0.23
C PRO A 177 -9.79 -5.43 -1.40
N PHE A 178 -9.84 -4.13 -1.09
CA PHE A 178 -9.58 -3.10 -2.09
C PHE A 178 -8.07 -2.97 -2.28
N THR A 179 -7.58 -3.32 -3.46
CA THR A 179 -6.14 -3.37 -3.76
C THR A 179 -5.77 -2.35 -4.82
N ARG A 180 -4.46 -2.15 -5.03
CA ARG A 180 -3.92 -1.29 -6.09
C ARG A 180 -4.40 -1.65 -7.50
N LEU A 181 -4.93 -2.86 -7.68
CA LEU A 181 -5.46 -3.33 -8.95
C LEU A 181 -6.82 -2.72 -9.27
N LYS A 182 -7.54 -2.21 -8.27
CA LYS A 182 -8.77 -1.42 -8.45
C LYS A 182 -8.44 0.06 -8.63
N SER A 183 -7.64 0.62 -7.74
CA SER A 183 -7.10 1.96 -7.88
C SER A 183 -5.82 2.12 -7.07
N VAL A 184 -4.89 2.91 -7.60
CA VAL A 184 -3.67 3.35 -6.90
C VAL A 184 -3.89 4.62 -6.07
N ASN A 185 -5.05 5.28 -6.23
CA ASN A 185 -5.42 6.49 -5.51
C ASN A 185 -5.87 6.14 -4.08
N PRO A 186 -5.20 6.66 -3.02
CA PRO A 186 -5.66 6.49 -1.64
C PRO A 186 -7.08 7.02 -1.38
N GLU A 187 -7.52 8.06 -2.09
CA GLU A 187 -8.87 8.61 -1.92
C GLU A 187 -9.97 7.65 -2.38
N ASP A 188 -9.69 6.80 -3.38
CA ASP A 188 -10.61 5.75 -3.82
C ASP A 188 -10.69 4.62 -2.77
N LEU A 189 -9.56 4.30 -2.13
CA LEU A 189 -9.53 3.38 -0.98
C LEU A 189 -10.38 3.93 0.16
N TRP A 190 -10.20 5.20 0.54
CA TRP A 190 -10.96 5.84 1.61
C TRP A 190 -12.46 5.91 1.29
N SER A 191 -12.81 6.15 0.03
CA SER A 191 -14.21 6.14 -0.44
C SER A 191 -14.84 4.75 -0.28
N TRP A 192 -14.08 3.71 -0.62
CA TRP A 192 -14.51 2.32 -0.40
C TRP A 192 -14.61 1.97 1.09
N MET A 193 -13.72 2.48 1.94
CA MET A 193 -13.81 2.33 3.40
C MET A 193 -15.05 3.01 3.99
N ASP A 194 -15.42 4.20 3.49
CA ASP A 194 -16.67 4.87 3.87
C ASP A 194 -17.91 4.07 3.45
N ASP A 195 -17.91 3.47 2.24
CA ASP A 195 -18.98 2.58 1.79
C ASP A 195 -19.09 1.31 2.65
N LEU A 196 -17.97 0.69 3.03
CA LEU A 196 -17.94 -0.41 4.00
C LEU A 196 -18.57 0.01 5.32
N ARG A 197 -18.22 1.19 5.83
CA ARG A 197 -18.74 1.71 7.10
C ARG A 197 -20.24 1.95 7.04
N SER A 198 -20.77 2.41 5.90
CA SER A 198 -22.21 2.54 5.66
C SER A 198 -22.97 1.20 5.72
N ARG A 199 -22.27 0.10 5.42
CA ARG A 199 -22.77 -1.28 5.49
C ARG A 199 -22.47 -1.97 6.82
N GLY A 200 -22.01 -1.22 7.82
CA GLY A 200 -21.73 -1.71 9.18
C GLY A 200 -20.36 -2.37 9.35
N VAL A 201 -19.46 -2.26 8.37
CA VAL A 201 -18.08 -2.75 8.44
C VAL A 201 -17.13 -1.58 8.62
N ASP A 202 -16.59 -1.42 9.82
CA ASP A 202 -15.69 -0.31 10.13
C ASP A 202 -14.22 -0.71 9.89
N THR A 203 -13.43 0.23 9.39
CA THR A 203 -12.03 0.02 8.99
C THR A 203 -11.20 1.27 9.23
N ILE A 204 -9.92 1.08 9.52
CA ILE A 204 -8.89 2.13 9.47
C ILE A 204 -7.74 1.70 8.55
N ALA A 205 -7.03 2.66 8.00
CA ALA A 205 -5.81 2.48 7.23
C ALA A 205 -4.66 3.15 8.00
N ILE A 206 -3.53 2.44 8.13
CA ILE A 206 -2.34 2.95 8.80
C ILE A 206 -1.27 3.13 7.72
N PRO A 207 -1.02 4.36 7.22
CA PRO A 207 0.10 4.63 6.35
C PRO A 207 1.42 4.27 7.05
N HIS A 208 2.37 3.75 6.27
CA HIS A 208 3.65 3.31 6.80
C HIS A 208 4.78 3.49 5.78
N ASN A 209 6.03 3.47 6.26
CA ASN A 209 7.22 3.76 5.45
C ASN A 209 7.11 5.06 4.63
N SER A 210 6.63 6.14 5.25
CA SER A 210 6.46 7.42 4.57
C SER A 210 7.82 8.05 4.19
N ASN A 211 8.91 7.74 4.89
CA ASN A 211 10.28 8.08 4.52
C ASN A 211 10.64 7.68 3.08
N GLY A 212 10.13 6.53 2.59
CA GLY A 212 10.32 6.06 1.22
C GLY A 212 9.25 6.51 0.22
N SER A 213 8.37 7.45 0.60
CA SER A 213 7.26 7.95 -0.21
C SER A 213 7.65 9.04 -1.21
N ASN A 214 8.91 9.44 -1.28
CA ASN A 214 9.38 10.53 -2.15
C ASN A 214 8.55 11.83 -2.03
N GLY A 215 8.01 12.09 -0.85
CA GLY A 215 7.21 13.25 -0.52
C GLY A 215 5.70 13.05 -0.65
N GLN A 216 5.24 11.87 -1.09
CA GLN A 216 3.84 11.65 -1.46
C GLN A 216 2.90 11.36 -0.30
N MET A 217 3.42 10.88 0.84
CA MET A 217 2.55 10.46 1.95
C MET A 217 1.84 11.64 2.62
N PHE A 218 2.51 12.79 2.68
CA PHE A 218 2.04 13.99 3.36
C PHE A 218 2.13 15.21 2.45
N GLU A 219 1.75 15.07 1.19
CA GLU A 219 1.63 16.22 0.30
C GLU A 219 0.57 17.20 0.80
N MET A 220 0.77 18.47 0.46
CA MET A 220 -0.17 19.56 0.73
C MET A 220 -1.21 19.72 -0.38
N GLU A 221 -1.27 18.74 -1.29
CA GLU A 221 -2.22 18.64 -2.38
C GLU A 221 -2.93 17.29 -2.33
N ASN A 222 -4.14 17.23 -2.87
CA ASN A 222 -4.90 16.00 -3.06
C ASN A 222 -4.45 15.27 -4.34
N TRP A 223 -5.07 14.14 -4.65
CA TRP A 223 -4.75 13.33 -5.84
C TRP A 223 -4.97 14.06 -7.19
N GLU A 224 -5.77 15.13 -7.19
CA GLU A 224 -6.02 16.00 -8.35
C GLU A 224 -5.02 17.17 -8.46
N GLY A 225 -4.09 17.31 -7.50
CA GLY A 225 -3.16 18.43 -7.42
C GLY A 225 -3.79 19.73 -6.88
N LEU A 226 -4.95 19.62 -6.24
CA LEU A 226 -5.61 20.74 -5.58
C LEU A 226 -5.12 20.86 -4.14
N PRO A 227 -4.93 22.08 -3.60
CA PRO A 227 -4.53 22.26 -2.19
C PRO A 227 -5.46 21.53 -1.23
N ILE A 228 -4.90 21.00 -0.14
CA ILE A 228 -5.68 20.34 0.92
C ILE A 228 -6.79 21.28 1.42
N SER A 229 -8.02 20.76 1.42
CA SER A 229 -9.19 21.41 1.99
C SER A 229 -9.57 20.77 3.32
N THR A 230 -10.38 21.45 4.12
CA THR A 230 -11.00 20.89 5.33
C THR A 230 -11.70 19.56 5.09
N LYS A 231 -12.44 19.45 3.97
CA LYS A 231 -13.14 18.21 3.60
C LYS A 231 -12.17 17.06 3.35
N TYR A 232 -11.06 17.33 2.66
CA TYR A 232 -10.01 16.34 2.44
C TYR A 232 -9.39 15.90 3.76
N ALA A 233 -9.07 16.84 4.63
CA ALA A 233 -8.42 16.53 5.89
C ALA A 233 -9.34 15.72 6.83
N GLU A 234 -10.63 16.04 6.91
CA GLU A 234 -11.63 15.23 7.62
C GLU A 234 -11.80 13.84 7.01
N PHE A 235 -11.78 13.75 5.67
CA PHE A 235 -11.87 12.49 4.94
C PHE A 235 -10.68 11.59 5.22
N ARG A 236 -9.47 12.16 5.24
CA ARG A 236 -8.24 11.47 5.63
C ARG A 236 -8.28 11.09 7.10
N MET A 237 -8.54 12.01 8.03
CA MET A 237 -8.49 11.73 9.48
C MET A 237 -9.49 10.64 9.92
N ARG A 238 -10.65 10.53 9.24
CA ARG A 238 -11.60 9.44 9.50
C ARG A 238 -11.08 8.07 9.07
N ASN A 239 -10.28 8.01 8.00
CA ASN A 239 -9.81 6.75 7.41
C ASN A 239 -8.36 6.40 7.81
N GLU A 240 -7.49 7.38 8.03
CA GLU A 240 -6.09 7.28 8.43
C GLU A 240 -5.81 8.07 9.72
N PRO A 241 -6.41 7.70 10.86
CA PRO A 241 -6.27 8.47 12.11
C PRO A 241 -4.89 8.32 12.77
N ILE A 242 -4.11 7.31 12.39
CA ILE A 242 -2.79 7.01 12.95
C ILE A 242 -1.81 6.66 11.84
N VAL A 243 -0.52 6.91 12.07
CA VAL A 243 0.56 6.67 11.11
C VAL A 243 1.72 5.96 11.79
N GLU A 244 2.36 5.03 11.07
CA GLU A 244 3.61 4.43 11.53
C GLU A 244 4.75 5.45 11.42
N MET A 245 5.46 5.66 12.53
CA MET A 245 6.58 6.58 12.60
C MET A 245 7.94 5.88 12.41
N THR A 246 8.10 4.63 12.83
CA THR A 246 9.39 3.90 12.75
C THR A 246 9.18 2.44 12.40
N GLN A 247 10.06 1.90 11.55
CA GLN A 247 10.01 0.54 11.01
C GLN A 247 11.43 -0.01 10.79
N VAL A 248 11.56 -1.29 10.44
CA VAL A 248 12.87 -1.89 10.08
C VAL A 248 13.52 -1.24 8.85
N LYS A 249 12.74 -0.58 7.99
CA LYS A 249 13.17 0.19 6.81
C LYS A 249 13.40 1.67 7.17
N GLY A 250 13.84 1.94 8.39
CA GLY A 250 14.19 3.26 8.89
C GLY A 250 13.04 4.02 9.55
N THR A 251 13.40 5.16 10.13
CA THR A 251 12.44 6.08 10.75
C THR A 251 11.85 7.07 9.73
N SER A 252 10.59 7.43 9.97
CA SER A 252 9.83 8.45 9.24
C SER A 252 9.48 9.65 10.14
N GLU A 253 10.13 9.77 11.30
CA GLU A 253 9.85 10.80 12.30
C GLU A 253 10.26 12.21 11.81
N THR A 254 11.57 12.42 11.59
CA THR A 254 12.14 13.66 11.03
C THR A 254 13.38 13.37 10.18
N HIS A 255 13.95 14.41 9.59
CA HIS A 255 15.15 14.37 8.76
C HIS A 255 16.07 15.56 9.06
N PRO A 256 17.41 15.47 8.93
CA PRO A 256 18.31 16.56 9.30
C PRO A 256 18.05 17.87 8.53
N ILE A 257 17.63 17.77 7.26
CA ILE A 257 17.21 18.93 6.45
C ILE A 257 15.94 19.62 7.02
N LEU A 258 15.05 18.87 7.67
CA LEU A 258 13.78 19.38 8.22
C LEU A 258 13.92 19.81 9.70
N SER A 259 14.91 19.29 10.41
CA SER A 259 15.18 19.60 11.82
C SER A 259 16.68 19.80 12.05
N PRO A 260 17.31 20.85 11.49
CA PRO A 260 18.76 21.02 11.50
C PRO A 260 19.37 21.28 12.89
N ASN A 261 18.53 21.63 13.87
CA ASN A 261 18.93 21.87 15.25
C ASN A 261 18.66 20.67 16.18
N ASP A 262 18.15 19.55 15.64
CA ASP A 262 17.89 18.33 16.39
C ASP A 262 19.04 17.34 16.14
N GLU A 263 19.82 17.08 17.19
CA GLU A 263 20.97 16.18 17.16
C GLU A 263 20.60 14.72 16.86
N TRP A 264 19.32 14.34 16.99
CA TRP A 264 18.82 12.98 16.72
C TRP A 264 18.09 12.86 15.38
N ALA A 265 18.06 13.93 14.58
CA ALA A 265 17.35 13.94 13.30
C ALA A 265 17.93 12.98 12.24
N ASP A 266 19.14 12.43 12.46
CA ASP A 266 19.81 11.47 11.58
C ASP A 266 19.67 10.01 12.01
N PHE A 267 18.92 9.72 13.08
CA PHE A 267 18.71 8.36 13.59
C PHE A 267 18.00 7.47 12.58
N GLU A 268 18.60 6.32 12.22
CA GLU A 268 17.99 5.27 11.36
C GLU A 268 17.33 5.81 10.07
N ILE A 269 17.95 6.79 9.42
CA ILE A 269 17.44 7.38 8.17
C ILE A 269 17.68 6.46 6.98
N MET A 270 16.60 6.21 6.23
CA MET A 270 16.67 5.62 4.89
C MET A 270 16.58 6.73 3.83
N TRP A 271 17.62 6.84 3.00
CA TRP A 271 17.73 7.84 1.93
C TRP A 271 17.06 7.41 0.62
N GLN A 272 16.64 6.15 0.53
CA GLN A 272 16.15 5.51 -0.68
C GLN A 272 14.64 5.28 -0.63
N ARG A 273 13.98 5.12 -1.79
CA ARG A 273 12.57 4.75 -1.85
C ARG A 273 12.39 3.26 -1.56
N VAL A 274 11.22 2.86 -1.08
CA VAL A 274 10.95 1.44 -0.82
C VAL A 274 11.02 0.64 -2.13
N GLY A 275 11.83 -0.43 -2.14
CA GLY A 275 11.92 -1.35 -3.28
C GLY A 275 12.73 -0.84 -4.48
N ASN A 276 13.45 0.28 -4.36
CA ASN A 276 14.43 0.74 -5.34
C ASN A 276 15.58 1.53 -4.68
N SER A 277 16.64 1.83 -5.42
CA SER A 277 17.81 2.56 -4.91
C SER A 277 17.78 4.07 -5.20
N SER A 278 16.68 4.59 -5.75
CA SER A 278 16.52 6.01 -6.04
C SER A 278 16.33 6.81 -4.76
N TYR A 279 16.81 8.05 -4.76
CA TYR A 279 16.66 8.97 -3.64
C TYR A 279 15.17 9.25 -3.33
N SER A 280 14.84 9.31 -2.04
CA SER A 280 13.52 9.71 -1.55
C SER A 280 13.55 11.13 -1.02
N ARG A 281 12.72 12.01 -1.58
CA ARG A 281 12.59 13.41 -1.14
C ARG A 281 12.10 13.51 0.32
N PRO A 282 12.79 14.25 1.21
CA PRO A 282 12.34 14.42 2.59
C PRO A 282 11.04 15.22 2.74
N PHE A 283 10.88 16.31 1.97
CA PHE A 283 9.68 17.14 2.04
C PHE A 283 8.42 16.35 1.64
N GLY A 284 7.46 16.24 2.55
CA GLY A 284 6.21 15.46 2.42
C GLY A 284 6.35 13.97 2.80
N SER A 285 7.52 13.54 3.30
CA SER A 285 7.79 12.14 3.67
C SER A 285 7.83 11.89 5.19
N TYR A 286 7.97 12.94 6.01
CA TYR A 286 8.24 12.81 7.44
C TYR A 286 7.08 13.33 8.30
N VAL A 287 6.77 12.58 9.36
CA VAL A 287 5.60 12.78 10.22
C VAL A 287 5.67 14.10 10.97
N ARG A 288 6.87 14.49 11.47
CA ARG A 288 7.04 15.75 12.21
C ARG A 288 6.73 16.97 11.34
N GLN A 289 7.15 16.95 10.08
CA GLN A 289 6.80 17.99 9.12
C GLN A 289 5.29 18.01 8.86
N ALA A 290 4.69 16.85 8.58
CA ALA A 290 3.25 16.75 8.34
C ALA A 290 2.42 17.29 9.51
N TYR A 291 2.87 17.05 10.74
CA TYR A 291 2.24 17.60 11.94
C TYR A 291 2.35 19.13 12.00
N LEU A 292 3.54 19.70 11.73
CA LEU A 292 3.74 21.15 11.67
C LEU A 292 2.89 21.80 10.57
N ASP A 293 2.85 21.21 9.39
CA ASP A 293 2.01 21.69 8.27
C ASP A 293 0.52 21.65 8.66
N GLY A 294 0.10 20.61 9.37
CA GLY A 294 -1.25 20.48 9.94
C GLY A 294 -1.60 21.60 10.92
N LEU A 295 -0.70 21.91 11.85
CA LEU A 295 -0.86 23.04 12.79
C LEU A 295 -0.95 24.38 12.06
N GLY A 296 -0.11 24.59 11.04
CA GLY A 296 -0.16 25.80 10.21
C GLY A 296 -1.49 25.95 9.47
N MET A 297 -2.04 24.87 8.91
CA MET A 297 -3.36 24.89 8.27
C MET A 297 -4.49 25.19 9.26
N GLU A 298 -4.38 24.73 10.50
CA GLU A 298 -5.34 25.05 11.57
C GLU A 298 -5.32 26.55 11.92
N GLU A 299 -4.12 27.15 11.99
CA GLU A 299 -3.92 28.58 12.26
C GLU A 299 -4.42 29.48 11.12
N GLU A 300 -4.22 29.08 9.86
CA GLU A 300 -4.69 29.81 8.66
C GLU A 300 -6.22 29.74 8.42
N GLU A 301 -6.99 29.13 9.34
CA GLU A 301 -8.41 28.80 9.18
C GLU A 301 -8.73 27.90 7.96
N ARG A 302 -7.73 27.27 7.35
CA ARG A 302 -7.85 26.22 6.32
C ARG A 302 -8.02 24.83 6.94
N LYS A 303 -8.73 24.78 8.07
CA LYS A 303 -8.63 23.72 9.11
C LYS A 303 -8.74 22.28 8.59
N PRO A 304 -7.86 21.38 9.05
CA PRO A 304 -8.25 20.10 9.66
C PRO A 304 -8.55 20.36 11.14
N LEU A 305 -9.70 19.91 11.65
CA LEU A 305 -10.03 20.09 13.07
C LEU A 305 -9.39 19.00 13.96
N GLN A 306 -8.69 19.48 14.99
CA GLN A 306 -8.43 18.90 16.31
C GLN A 306 -7.63 17.59 16.41
N ILE A 307 -6.33 17.74 16.69
CA ILE A 307 -5.53 16.72 17.37
C ILE A 307 -5.47 17.11 18.85
N TRP A 308 -5.88 16.19 19.74
CA TRP A 308 -5.75 16.25 21.21
C TRP A 308 -6.64 17.25 21.99
N ASN A 309 -7.87 16.83 22.30
CA ASN A 309 -8.47 17.14 23.60
C ASN A 309 -8.36 15.89 24.48
N GLY A 310 -7.38 15.88 25.38
CA GLY A 310 -7.31 14.92 26.47
C GLY A 310 -8.61 14.97 27.26
N ARG A 311 -9.33 13.84 27.31
CA ARG A 311 -10.44 13.67 28.24
C ARG A 311 -9.86 13.68 29.65
N SER A 312 -10.28 14.67 30.42
CA SER A 312 -10.31 14.59 31.89
C SER A 312 -11.34 13.58 32.36
#